data_AF-A0A966EPU8-F1
#
_entry.id   AF-A0A966EPU8-F1
#
_cell.length_a   1.000
_cell.length_b   1.000
_cell.length_c   1.000
_cell.angle_alpha   90.00
_cell.angle_beta   90.00
_cell.angle_gamma   90.00
#
_symmetry.space_group_name_H-M   'P 1'
#
loop_
_entity.id
_entity.type
_entity.pdbx_description
1 polymer ?
#
loop_
_entity_poly.entity_id
_entity_poly.type
_entity_poly.pdbx_seq_one_letter_code
_entity_poly.pdbx_strand_id
1 'polypeptide(L)'
;MKQIGLSSKSFDLVTLNVHARRSWITVKKVFEKKDQIGIIALPPVTYDAQKWMKSSAGVKSTIFESIACLYELLADSGREKN
;
A
#
# COMPACT_ATOMS: atom_id res chain seq x y z
N MET A 1 -2.77 21.04 -7.00
CA MET A 1 -1.70 20.06 -6.73
C MET A 1 -0.99 19.74 -8.04
N LYS A 2 0.30 20.04 -8.15
CA LYS A 2 1.08 19.86 -9.39
C LYS A 2 1.40 18.38 -9.57
N GLN A 3 0.83 17.73 -10.60
CA GLN A 3 1.22 16.37 -10.96
C GLN A 3 2.60 16.43 -11.61
N ILE A 4 3.60 15.92 -10.89
CA ILE A 4 4.95 15.74 -11.42
C ILE A 4 4.94 14.37 -12.08
N GLY A 5 5.10 14.33 -13.41
CA GLY A 5 5.29 13.08 -14.14
C GLY A 5 6.55 12.39 -13.63
N LEU A 6 6.38 11.28 -12.90
CA LEU A 6 7.48 10.46 -12.37
C LEU A 6 8.09 9.66 -13.53
N SER A 7 8.83 10.35 -14.39
CA SER A 7 9.56 9.75 -15.49
C SER A 7 10.82 9.06 -14.96
N SER A 8 10.80 7.73 -14.90
CA SER A 8 11.96 6.83 -14.81
C SER A 8 13.01 7.07 -13.71
N LYS A 9 12.67 7.71 -12.59
CA LYS A 9 13.57 7.82 -11.42
C LYS A 9 13.11 6.93 -10.28
N SER A 10 14.05 6.30 -9.58
CA SER A 10 13.80 5.59 -8.32
C SER A 10 13.14 6.51 -7.30
N PHE A 11 12.14 6.00 -6.59
CA PHE A 11 11.45 6.76 -5.55
C PHE A 11 10.94 5.85 -4.44
N ASP A 12 10.83 6.41 -3.25
CA ASP A 12 10.23 5.75 -2.10
C ASP A 12 8.76 6.18 -1.95
N LEU A 13 7.87 5.19 -1.94
CA LEU A 13 6.46 5.43 -1.64
C LEU A 13 6.27 5.46 -0.12
N VAL A 14 5.91 6.61 0.42
CA VAL A 14 5.59 6.75 1.85
C VAL A 14 4.09 6.64 2.02
N THR A 15 3.63 5.67 2.80
CA THR A 15 2.21 5.52 3.14
C THR A 15 2.01 5.30 4.62
N LEU A 16 0.79 5.55 5.07
CA LEU A 16 0.39 5.27 6.44
C LEU A 16 -0.06 3.81 6.55
N ASN A 17 0.50 3.13 7.55
CA ASN A 17 -0.04 1.91 8.14
C ASN A 17 -0.19 0.74 7.13
N VAL A 18 -1.16 -0.13 7.39
CA VAL A 18 -1.52 -1.34 6.62
C VAL A 18 -1.76 -1.10 5.13
N HIS A 19 -2.03 0.15 4.71
CA HIS A 19 -2.24 0.52 3.31
C HIS A 19 -0.97 0.42 2.46
N ALA A 20 0.21 0.39 3.09
CA ALA A 20 1.49 0.26 2.38
C ALA A 20 1.50 -0.91 1.40
N ARG A 21 1.11 -2.10 1.84
CA ARG A 21 1.16 -3.31 1.00
C ARG A 21 0.29 -3.17 -0.25
N ARG A 22 -0.90 -2.62 -0.10
CA ARG A 22 -1.87 -2.41 -1.19
C ARG A 22 -1.37 -1.38 -2.20
N SER A 23 -0.89 -0.23 -1.71
CA SER A 23 -0.32 0.81 -2.56
C SER A 23 0.92 0.31 -3.30
N TRP A 24 1.76 -0.51 -2.68
CA TRP A 24 2.92 -1.12 -3.33
C TRP A 24 2.54 -2.03 -4.49
N ILE A 25 1.55 -2.89 -4.30
CA ILE A 25 1.05 -3.79 -5.38
C ILE A 25 0.55 -2.95 -6.55
N THR A 26 -0.25 -1.91 -6.27
CA THR A 26 -0.76 -1.01 -7.31
C THR A 26 0.36 -0.30 -8.08
N VAL A 27 1.33 0.26 -7.35
CA VAL A 27 2.47 0.95 -7.95
C VAL A 27 3.31 -0.03 -8.79
N LYS A 28 3.56 -1.25 -8.31
CA LYS A 28 4.25 -2.27 -9.11
C LYS A 28 3.51 -2.71 -10.37
N LYS A 29 2.17 -2.67 -10.38
CA LYS A 29 1.39 -2.98 -11.58
C LYS A 29 1.55 -1.87 -12.63
N VAL A 30 1.54 -0.61 -12.19
CA VAL A 30 1.64 0.56 -13.10
C VAL A 30 3.07 0.79 -13.60
N PHE A 31 4.08 0.63 -12.76
CA PHE A 31 5.47 0.92 -13.12
C PHE A 31 6.22 -0.35 -13.56
N GLU A 32 6.88 -0.30 -14.72
CA GLU A 32 7.61 -1.46 -15.30
C GLU A 32 8.89 -1.80 -14.53
N LYS A 33 9.56 -0.80 -13.97
CA LYS A 33 10.84 -0.95 -13.23
C LYS A 33 10.60 -1.17 -11.75
N LYS A 34 10.12 -2.38 -11.41
CA LYS A 34 9.74 -2.78 -10.04
C LYS A 34 10.88 -2.71 -9.03
N ASP A 35 12.14 -2.82 -9.46
CA ASP A 35 13.33 -2.86 -8.61
C ASP A 35 13.78 -1.48 -8.08
N GLN A 36 13.18 -0.39 -8.59
CA GLN A 36 13.55 0.99 -8.22
C GLN A 36 12.53 1.67 -7.31
N ILE A 37 11.58 0.90 -6.75
CA ILE A 37 10.45 1.42 -5.98
C ILE A 37 10.50 0.86 -4.56
N GLY A 38 10.98 1.70 -3.63
CA GLY A 38 10.93 1.43 -2.20
C GLY A 38 9.55 1.72 -1.60
N ILE A 39 9.27 1.16 -0.43
CA ILE A 39 8.07 1.49 0.34
C ILE A 39 8.39 1.69 1.82
N ILE A 40 7.90 2.81 2.36
CA ILE A 40 8.02 3.18 3.76
C ILE A 40 6.61 3.22 4.37
N ALA A 41 6.35 2.29 5.28
CA ALA A 41 5.10 2.23 6.02
C ALA A 41 5.26 2.97 7.36
N LEU A 42 4.62 4.12 7.49
CA LEU A 42 4.57 4.85 8.75
C LEU A 42 3.60 4.17 9.74
N PRO A 43 3.89 4.17 11.05
CA PRO A 43 3.01 3.54 12.02
C PRO A 43 1.65 4.25 12.11
N PRO A 44 0.58 3.51 12.46
CA PRO A 44 -0.73 4.09 12.74
C PRO A 44 -0.65 5.13 13.86
N VAL A 45 -1.34 6.25 13.66
CA VAL A 45 -1.47 7.30 14.69
C VAL A 45 -2.50 6.90 15.77
N THR A 46 -3.44 6.03 15.41
CA THR A 46 -4.62 5.70 16.23
C THR A 46 -4.46 4.44 17.10
N TYR A 47 -3.39 3.66 16.90
CA TYR A 47 -3.11 2.47 17.71
C TYR A 47 -1.62 2.09 17.65
N ASP A 48 -1.16 1.38 18.67
CA ASP A 48 0.17 0.77 18.65
C ASP A 48 0.21 -0.36 17.61
N ALA A 49 0.97 -0.17 16.53
CA ALA A 49 1.13 -1.14 15.45
C ALA A 49 1.64 -2.51 15.93
N GLN A 50 2.48 -2.56 16.98
CA GLN A 50 3.01 -3.81 17.51
C GLN A 50 1.97 -4.56 18.35
N LYS A 51 0.98 -3.84 18.89
CA LYS A 51 -0.11 -4.39 19.71
C LYS A 51 -1.47 -4.17 19.05
N TRP A 52 -1.51 -4.19 17.72
CA TRP A 52 -2.71 -3.88 16.93
C TRP A 52 -3.92 -4.76 17.31
N MET A 53 -3.69 -5.98 17.78
CA MET A 53 -4.73 -6.89 18.30
C MET A 53 -5.40 -6.43 19.60
N LYS A 54 -4.77 -5.54 20.37
CA LYS A 54 -5.31 -5.02 21.64
C LYS A 54 -6.28 -3.85 21.46
N SER A 55 -6.40 -3.32 20.24
CA SER A 55 -7.30 -2.22 19.93
C SER A 55 -8.31 -2.64 18.88
N SER A 56 -9.60 -2.38 19.12
CA SER A 56 -10.65 -2.63 18.12
C SER A 56 -10.39 -1.86 16.82
N ALA A 57 -9.73 -0.70 16.87
CA ALA A 57 -9.33 0.05 15.68
C ALA A 57 -8.24 -0.71 14.89
N GLY A 58 -7.21 -1.22 15.59
CA GLY A 58 -6.14 -2.00 14.97
C GLY A 58 -6.62 -3.31 14.37
N VAL A 59 -7.49 -4.04 15.07
CA VAL A 59 -8.08 -5.29 14.57
C VAL A 59 -8.90 -5.04 13.31
N LYS A 60 -9.82 -4.06 13.33
CA LYS A 60 -10.64 -3.74 12.15
C LYS A 60 -9.76 -3.32 10.98
N SER A 61 -8.87 -2.35 11.18
CA SER A 61 -8.01 -1.84 10.10
C SER A 61 -7.16 -2.95 9.49
N THR A 62 -6.52 -3.80 10.30
CA THR A 62 -5.68 -4.88 9.76
C THR A 62 -6.49 -5.95 9.03
N ILE A 63 -7.64 -6.38 9.56
CA ILE A 63 -8.46 -7.43 8.93
C ILE A 63 -9.08 -6.93 7.63
N PHE A 64 -9.73 -5.76 7.65
CA PHE A 64 -10.36 -5.20 6.44
C PHE A 64 -9.34 -4.94 5.34
N GLU A 65 -8.16 -4.42 5.68
CA GLU A 65 -7.11 -4.20 4.69
C GLU A 65 -6.48 -5.51 4.20
N SER A 66 -6.39 -6.54 5.05
CA SER A 66 -5.91 -7.85 4.61
C SER A 66 -6.88 -8.47 3.60
N ILE A 67 -8.18 -8.37 3.84
CA ILE A 67 -9.22 -8.86 2.91
C ILE A 67 -9.20 -8.03 1.62
N ALA A 68 -9.13 -6.69 1.71
CA ALA A 68 -9.07 -5.82 0.55
C ALA A 68 -7.79 -6.04 -0.29
N CYS A 69 -6.64 -6.22 0.36
CA CYS A 69 -5.38 -6.54 -0.30
C CYS A 69 -5.44 -7.92 -0.97
N LEU A 70 -6.04 -8.92 -0.32
CA LEU A 70 -6.23 -10.24 -0.90
C LEU A 70 -7.18 -10.20 -2.10
N TYR A 71 -8.26 -9.42 -1.98
CA TYR A 71 -9.19 -9.19 -3.08
C TYR A 71 -8.49 -8.53 -4.28
N GLU A 72 -7.68 -7.49 -4.09
CA GLU A 72 -6.92 -6.88 -5.19
C GLU A 72 -5.86 -7.80 -5.81
N LEU A 73 -5.30 -8.71 -5.01
CA LEU A 73 -4.33 -9.68 -5.48
C LEU A 73 -5.01 -10.79 -6.31
N LEU A 74 -6.13 -11.33 -5.83
CA LEU A 74 -6.82 -12.46 -6.45
C LEU A 74 -7.77 -12.05 -7.57
N ALA A 75 -8.54 -10.99 -7.36
CA ALA A 75 -9.59 -10.58 -8.27
C ALA A 75 -9.06 -9.72 -9.43
N ASP A 76 -7.72 -9.68 -9.63
CA ASP A 76 -6.97 -8.78 -10.51
C ASP A 76 -7.87 -7.67 -11.06
N SER A 77 -8.04 -6.62 -10.26
CA SER A 77 -9.17 -5.68 -10.34
C SER A 77 -9.20 -4.79 -11.59
N GLY A 78 -8.80 -5.31 -12.75
CA GLY A 78 -8.83 -4.65 -14.04
C GLY A 78 -7.81 -3.52 -14.17
N ARG A 79 -6.82 -3.49 -13.27
CA ARG A 79 -5.70 -2.52 -13.33
C ARG A 79 -4.54 -3.08 -14.15
N GLU A 80 -4.86 -3.80 -15.22
CA GLU A 80 -3.93 -4.08 -16.29
C GLU A 80 -3.78 -2.82 -17.15
N LYS A 81 -2.55 -2.62 -17.64
CA LYS A 81 -2.19 -1.49 -18.48
C LYS A 81 -2.93 -1.63 -19.81
N ASN A 82 -3.79 -0.68 -20.12
CA ASN A 82 -4.17 -0.37 -21.51
C ASN A 82 -3.08 0.53 -22.09
#